data_AF-A0A975IRZ8-F1
#
_entry.id   AF-A0A975IRZ8-F1
#
_cell.length_a   1.000
_cell.length_b   1.000
_cell.length_c   1.000
_cell.angle_alpha   90.00
_cell.angle_beta   90.00
_cell.angle_gamma   90.00
#
_symmetry.space_group_name_H-M   'P 1'
#
loop_
_entity.id
_entity.type
_entity.pdbx_description
1 polymer ?
#
loop_
_entity_poly.entity_id
_entity_poly.type
_entity_poly.pdbx_seq_one_letter_code
_entity_poly.pdbx_strand_id
1 'polypeptide(L)'
;MKKLLLLILFANFSAFAQVPNQVLYNEVYQNLSDMLDGKRKLSFKEAVFTVENAYLQGTLDTAFVNKKIHFLKNLSIQVQKNGVLDYQERDKETVSKYASLFLVLKDTTKILDSNGEIFLHPPFSYDFEDVFGHQKWENMFVSKLLGTHTGNCHSLPYLYKILAEEIGVTAHLALAPNHTYIKHRSERDGWYNTELTSGIFPIDAWIMASGYVHLDAIRNGVYMKALDDKESIALCLVDLALGYQTHEFYDLDFVMKCAYKALEYFPNYIGAMMLITEAKGKMIENILYSKGKDFSQARQYSETREILEEVRQDLIKIHELGYRQMPEEMYLDWLVSLYHERDKYQNKKINTFNTTD
;
A
#
# COMPACT_ATOMS: atom_id res chain seq x y z
N MET A 1 -20.22 -74.27 -1.12
CA MET A 1 -20.10 -72.97 -0.44
C MET A 1 -19.68 -71.93 -1.47
N LYS A 2 -20.62 -71.08 -1.91
CA LYS A 2 -20.38 -69.97 -2.85
C LYS A 2 -19.75 -68.81 -2.08
N LYS A 3 -18.59 -68.30 -2.52
CA LYS A 3 -18.09 -66.98 -2.11
C LYS A 3 -18.25 -66.01 -3.28
N LEU A 4 -19.12 -65.03 -3.06
CA LEU A 4 -19.40 -63.89 -3.92
C LEU A 4 -18.32 -62.84 -3.67
N LEU A 5 -17.60 -62.43 -4.72
CA LEU A 5 -16.66 -61.30 -4.68
C LEU A 5 -17.47 -60.04 -5.01
N LEU A 6 -17.61 -59.11 -4.06
CA LEU A 6 -18.15 -57.78 -4.32
C LEU A 6 -17.02 -56.88 -4.84
N LEU A 7 -17.12 -56.44 -6.08
CA LEU A 7 -16.32 -55.33 -6.62
C LEU A 7 -17.01 -54.02 -6.24
N ILE A 8 -16.35 -53.20 -5.41
CA ILE A 8 -16.78 -51.82 -5.17
C ILE A 8 -16.03 -50.94 -6.17
N LEU A 9 -16.75 -50.40 -7.16
CA LEU A 9 -16.27 -49.32 -8.01
C LEU A 9 -16.22 -48.03 -7.19
N PHE A 10 -15.02 -47.51 -6.93
CA PHE A 10 -14.85 -46.12 -6.51
C PHE A 10 -14.98 -45.22 -7.73
N ALA A 11 -16.13 -44.55 -7.87
CA ALA A 11 -16.28 -43.42 -8.78
C ALA A 11 -15.51 -42.23 -8.19
N ASN A 12 -14.38 -41.87 -8.81
CA ASN A 12 -13.70 -40.62 -8.53
C ASN A 12 -14.58 -39.47 -9.05
N PHE A 13 -15.37 -38.88 -8.16
CA PHE A 13 -15.89 -37.54 -8.37
C PHE A 13 -14.75 -36.56 -8.07
N SER A 14 -14.10 -36.08 -9.13
CA SER A 14 -13.26 -34.88 -9.07
C SER A 14 -14.18 -33.67 -8.87
N ALA A 15 -14.59 -33.43 -7.62
CA ALA A 15 -15.11 -32.13 -7.26
C ALA A 15 -13.94 -31.15 -7.36
N PHE A 16 -13.96 -30.24 -8.34
CA PHE A 16 -13.13 -29.04 -8.27
C PHE A 16 -13.56 -28.30 -7.00
N ALA A 17 -12.79 -28.48 -5.92
CA ALA A 17 -12.96 -27.68 -4.73
C ALA A 17 -12.64 -26.24 -5.13
N GLN A 18 -13.68 -25.44 -5.27
CA GLN A 18 -13.53 -23.99 -5.40
C GLN A 18 -12.78 -23.55 -4.13
N VAL A 19 -11.56 -23.03 -4.29
CA VAL A 19 -10.74 -22.59 -3.16
C VAL A 19 -11.60 -21.55 -2.41
N PRO A 20 -11.99 -21.79 -1.14
CA PRO A 20 -12.94 -20.92 -0.43
C PRO A 20 -12.55 -19.44 -0.43
N ASN A 21 -11.25 -19.18 -0.60
CA ASN A 21 -10.69 -17.85 -0.67
C ASN A 21 -11.05 -17.06 -1.95
N GLN A 22 -11.26 -17.74 -3.09
CA GLN A 22 -11.49 -17.05 -4.36
C GLN A 22 -12.79 -16.22 -4.38
N VAL A 23 -13.79 -16.63 -3.59
CA VAL A 23 -15.06 -15.88 -3.48
C VAL A 23 -14.84 -14.52 -2.81
N LEU A 24 -14.15 -14.50 -1.67
CA LEU A 24 -13.86 -13.26 -0.93
C LEU A 24 -13.04 -12.28 -1.78
N TYR A 25 -12.01 -12.76 -2.47
CA TYR A 25 -11.20 -11.92 -3.35
C TYR A 25 -12.01 -11.33 -4.51
N ASN A 26 -12.93 -12.09 -5.10
CA ASN A 26 -13.83 -11.57 -6.14
C ASN A 26 -14.83 -10.54 -5.61
N GLU A 27 -15.38 -10.74 -4.40
CA GLU A 27 -16.25 -9.76 -3.74
C GLU A 27 -15.53 -8.45 -3.47
N VAL A 28 -14.29 -8.52 -2.96
CA VAL A 28 -13.46 -7.34 -2.72
C VAL A 28 -13.06 -6.66 -4.02
N TYR A 29 -12.66 -7.41 -5.05
CA TYR A 29 -12.43 -6.85 -6.38
C TYR A 29 -13.67 -6.07 -6.88
N GLN A 30 -14.86 -6.66 -6.75
CA GLN A 30 -16.09 -6.01 -7.19
C GLN A 30 -16.36 -4.74 -6.39
N ASN A 31 -16.13 -4.76 -5.07
CA ASN A 31 -16.27 -3.58 -4.22
C ASN A 31 -15.35 -2.43 -4.67
N LEU A 32 -14.05 -2.71 -4.85
CA LEU A 32 -13.06 -1.73 -5.31
C LEU A 32 -13.40 -1.21 -6.72
N SER A 33 -13.81 -2.10 -7.62
CA SER A 33 -14.25 -1.76 -8.98
C SER A 33 -15.47 -0.84 -8.96
N ASP A 34 -16.46 -1.13 -8.11
CA ASP A 34 -17.68 -0.31 -7.97
C ASP A 34 -17.38 1.07 -7.38
N MET A 35 -16.42 1.17 -6.46
CA MET A 35 -15.91 2.46 -5.95
C MET A 35 -15.30 3.29 -7.09
N LEU A 36 -14.42 2.68 -7.89
CA LEU A 36 -13.74 3.37 -8.99
C LEU A 36 -14.69 3.81 -10.11
N ASP A 37 -15.65 2.94 -10.46
CA ASP A 37 -16.69 3.18 -11.46
C ASP A 37 -17.78 4.17 -11.00
N GLY A 38 -17.74 4.61 -9.74
CA GLY A 38 -18.73 5.53 -9.16
C GLY A 38 -20.09 4.90 -8.87
N LYS A 39 -20.18 3.56 -8.85
CA LYS A 39 -21.36 2.81 -8.41
C LYS A 39 -21.46 2.77 -6.88
N ARG A 40 -20.34 2.97 -6.19
CA ARG A 40 -20.22 3.12 -4.73
C ARG A 40 -19.42 4.39 -4.41
N LYS A 41 -19.68 4.98 -3.23
CA LYS A 41 -18.87 6.10 -2.72
C LYS A 41 -17.45 5.63 -2.45
N LEU A 42 -16.45 6.43 -2.83
CA LEU A 42 -15.05 6.19 -2.47
C LEU A 42 -14.88 6.18 -0.94
N SER A 43 -14.19 5.17 -0.42
CA SER A 43 -13.71 5.13 0.96
C SER A 43 -12.39 4.38 1.00
N PHE A 44 -11.30 5.11 1.25
CA PHE A 44 -9.97 4.49 1.31
C PHE A 44 -9.86 3.54 2.50
N LYS A 45 -10.46 3.89 3.64
CA LYS A 45 -10.58 3.01 4.81
C LYS A 45 -11.25 1.67 4.50
N GLU A 46 -12.40 1.70 3.81
CA GLU A 46 -13.12 0.49 3.44
C GLU A 46 -12.31 -0.35 2.44
N ALA A 47 -11.68 0.29 1.45
CA ALA A 47 -10.83 -0.39 0.48
C ALA A 47 -9.68 -1.14 1.17
N VAL A 48 -8.91 -0.46 2.03
CA VAL A 48 -7.78 -1.07 2.76
C VAL A 48 -8.25 -2.26 3.60
N PHE A 49 -9.26 -2.08 4.46
CA PHE A 49 -9.65 -3.15 5.38
C PHE A 49 -10.40 -4.30 4.71
N THR A 50 -11.06 -4.08 3.57
CA THR A 50 -11.65 -5.20 2.82
C THR A 50 -10.58 -6.04 2.13
N VAL A 51 -9.52 -5.43 1.60
CA VAL A 51 -8.35 -6.14 1.06
C VAL A 51 -7.66 -6.97 2.15
N GLU A 52 -7.37 -6.38 3.31
CA GLU A 52 -6.77 -7.11 4.44
C GLU A 52 -7.68 -8.25 4.92
N ASN A 53 -8.99 -8.02 4.96
CA ASN A 53 -9.95 -9.05 5.38
C ASN A 53 -10.06 -10.21 4.38
N ALA A 54 -9.91 -9.96 3.07
CA ALA A 54 -9.87 -11.05 2.08
C ALA A 54 -8.66 -11.95 2.33
N TYR A 55 -7.47 -11.37 2.55
CA TYR A 55 -6.28 -12.14 2.90
C TYR A 55 -6.46 -12.92 4.21
N LEU A 56 -7.04 -12.29 5.22
CA LEU A 56 -7.35 -12.93 6.51
C LEU A 56 -8.58 -13.84 6.45
N GLN A 57 -9.07 -14.22 5.27
CA GLN A 57 -10.17 -15.17 5.07
C GLN A 57 -11.45 -14.79 5.84
N GLY A 58 -11.73 -13.49 5.94
CA GLY A 58 -12.91 -12.96 6.62
C GLY A 58 -12.79 -12.83 8.13
N THR A 59 -11.61 -13.10 8.73
CA THR A 59 -11.44 -13.09 10.19
C THR A 59 -10.88 -11.78 10.74
N LEU A 60 -10.84 -10.69 9.97
CA LEU A 60 -10.38 -9.39 10.48
C LEU A 60 -11.33 -8.90 11.58
N ASP A 61 -10.80 -8.58 12.76
CA ASP A 61 -11.58 -7.97 13.84
C ASP A 61 -11.91 -6.49 13.51
N THR A 62 -12.99 -6.31 12.78
CA THR A 62 -13.48 -4.98 12.37
C THR A 62 -13.89 -4.11 13.55
N ALA A 63 -14.32 -4.70 14.68
CA ALA A 63 -14.67 -3.94 15.87
C ALA A 63 -13.41 -3.34 16.52
N PHE A 64 -12.35 -4.13 16.64
CA PHE A 64 -11.04 -3.69 17.11
C PHE A 64 -10.47 -2.56 16.25
N VAL A 65 -10.41 -2.77 14.93
CA VAL A 65 -9.85 -1.80 13.98
C VAL A 65 -10.63 -0.48 14.04
N ASN A 66 -11.96 -0.53 14.00
CA ASN A 66 -12.78 0.68 14.07
C ASN A 66 -12.63 1.41 15.42
N LYS A 67 -12.51 0.68 16.53
CA LYS A 67 -12.24 1.27 17.85
C LYS A 67 -10.91 2.00 17.88
N LYS A 68 -9.85 1.41 17.29
CA LYS A 68 -8.52 2.02 17.22
C LYS A 68 -8.50 3.27 16.33
N ILE A 69 -9.12 3.22 15.15
CA ILE A 69 -9.27 4.39 14.28
C ILE A 69 -10.04 5.51 14.98
N HIS A 70 -11.15 5.17 15.65
CA HIS A 70 -11.94 6.17 16.40
C HIS A 70 -11.14 6.81 17.55
N PHE A 71 -10.36 6.01 18.27
CA PHE A 71 -9.47 6.52 19.31
C PHE A 71 -8.44 7.51 18.73
N LEU A 72 -7.71 7.13 17.68
CA LEU A 72 -6.69 7.97 17.04
C LEU A 72 -7.29 9.27 16.47
N LYS A 73 -8.45 9.17 15.82
CA LYS A 73 -9.23 10.33 15.34
C LYS A 73 -9.51 11.32 16.47
N ASN A 74 -10.06 10.84 17.58
CA ASN A 74 -10.41 11.69 18.71
C ASN A 74 -9.16 12.30 19.37
N LEU A 75 -8.09 11.51 19.48
CA LEU A 75 -6.81 11.97 19.99
C LEU A 75 -6.23 13.11 19.12
N SER A 76 -6.24 12.96 17.79
CA SER A 76 -5.78 14.01 16.89
C SER A 76 -6.62 15.28 16.99
N ILE A 77 -7.95 15.17 17.13
CA ILE A 77 -8.83 16.33 17.36
C ILE A 77 -8.50 17.01 18.70
N GLN A 78 -8.21 16.25 19.76
CA GLN A 78 -7.80 16.82 21.05
C GLN A 78 -6.45 17.52 20.96
N VAL A 79 -5.45 16.89 20.34
CA VAL A 79 -4.13 17.49 20.09
C VAL A 79 -4.27 18.78 19.28
N GLN A 80 -5.10 18.77 18.23
CA GLN A 80 -5.36 19.96 17.42
C GLN A 80 -5.93 21.11 18.25
N LYS A 81 -6.87 20.83 19.16
CA LYS A 81 -7.52 21.87 19.99
C LYS A 81 -6.59 22.45 21.05
N ASN A 82 -5.72 21.62 21.61
CA ASN A 82 -4.82 22.02 22.70
C ASN A 82 -3.48 22.55 22.21
N GLY A 83 -3.08 22.21 20.98
CA GLY A 83 -1.82 22.62 20.38
C GLY A 83 -1.85 24.06 19.85
N VAL A 84 -0.70 24.73 19.92
CA VAL A 84 -0.49 26.04 19.31
C VAL A 84 0.44 25.88 18.11
N LEU A 85 -0.08 26.17 16.91
CA LEU A 85 0.68 26.13 15.67
C LEU A 85 1.04 27.55 15.23
N ASP A 86 2.32 27.81 14.98
CA ASP A 86 2.80 29.05 14.37
C ASP A 86 2.57 29.04 12.85
N TYR A 87 1.31 29.30 12.48
CA TYR A 87 0.80 29.34 11.13
C TYR A 87 -0.42 30.27 11.08
N GLN A 88 -0.42 31.28 10.20
CA GLN A 88 -1.46 32.33 10.16
C GLN A 88 -2.16 32.46 8.81
N GLU A 89 -1.85 31.61 7.83
CA GLU A 89 -2.56 31.63 6.53
C GLU A 89 -3.99 31.06 6.66
N ARG A 90 -4.79 31.20 5.60
CA ARG A 90 -6.24 30.91 5.65
C ARG A 90 -6.56 29.44 5.87
N ASP A 91 -5.65 28.56 5.48
CA ASP A 91 -5.73 27.11 5.65
C ASP A 91 -5.17 26.61 7.00
N LYS A 92 -4.98 27.51 7.99
CA LYS A 92 -4.50 27.17 9.34
C LYS A 92 -5.24 25.99 9.98
N GLU A 93 -6.55 25.91 9.84
CA GLU A 93 -7.32 24.80 10.40
C GLU A 93 -6.88 23.45 9.81
N THR A 94 -6.73 23.40 8.49
CA THR A 94 -6.28 22.23 7.74
C THR A 94 -4.85 21.85 8.10
N VAL A 95 -3.93 22.81 8.13
CA VAL A 95 -2.53 22.56 8.51
C VAL A 95 -2.42 22.10 9.96
N SER A 96 -3.25 22.63 10.87
CA SER A 96 -3.30 22.21 12.27
C SER A 96 -3.77 20.77 12.41
N LYS A 97 -4.72 20.32 11.56
CA LYS A 97 -5.13 18.91 11.47
C LYS A 97 -3.98 18.02 10.99
N TYR A 98 -3.25 18.42 9.94
CA TYR A 98 -2.08 17.69 9.47
C TYR A 98 -0.99 17.54 10.54
N ALA A 99 -0.69 18.64 11.24
CA ALA A 99 0.27 18.65 12.34
C ALA A 99 -0.18 17.74 13.50
N SER A 100 -1.48 17.72 13.82
CA SER A 100 -2.01 16.91 14.92
C SER A 100 -1.92 15.41 14.63
N LEU A 101 -2.22 15.01 13.39
CA LEU A 101 -2.09 13.63 12.95
C LEU A 101 -0.64 13.18 12.98
N PHE A 102 0.25 14.01 12.47
CA PHE A 102 1.67 13.70 12.45
C PHE A 102 2.22 13.52 13.86
N LEU A 103 1.89 14.42 14.79
CA LEU A 103 2.29 14.30 16.20
C LEU A 103 1.75 13.03 16.83
N VAL A 104 0.45 12.73 16.67
CA VAL A 104 -0.16 11.52 17.23
C VAL A 104 0.51 10.25 16.72
N LEU A 105 0.91 10.20 15.45
CA LEU A 105 1.55 9.01 14.91
C LEU A 105 3.06 8.94 15.20
N LYS A 106 3.76 10.06 15.32
CA LYS A 106 5.23 10.11 15.32
C LYS A 106 5.85 10.61 16.61
N ASP A 107 5.07 11.05 17.59
CA ASP A 107 5.54 11.47 18.90
C ASP A 107 4.69 10.90 20.05
N THR A 108 5.25 10.94 21.26
CA THR A 108 4.53 10.54 22.47
C THR A 108 3.51 11.61 22.85
N THR A 109 2.23 11.28 22.76
CA THR A 109 1.14 12.21 23.06
C THR A 109 0.62 11.99 24.48
N LYS A 110 0.58 13.05 25.30
CA LYS A 110 -0.03 13.03 26.64
C LYS A 110 -1.55 13.13 26.53
N ILE A 111 -2.26 12.22 27.19
CA ILE A 111 -3.72 12.15 27.25
C ILE A 111 -4.14 12.39 28.69
N LEU A 112 -5.01 13.36 28.93
CA LEU A 112 -5.64 13.56 30.22
C LEU A 112 -7.01 12.88 30.22
N ASP A 113 -7.25 11.98 31.17
CA ASP A 113 -8.56 11.34 31.31
C ASP A 113 -9.55 12.22 32.09
N SER A 114 -10.79 11.74 32.26
CA SER A 114 -11.84 12.45 33.00
C SER A 114 -11.56 12.59 34.51
N ASN A 115 -10.62 11.81 35.05
CA ASN A 115 -10.24 11.80 36.46
C ASN A 115 -9.00 12.66 36.72
N GLY A 116 -8.38 13.22 35.67
CA GLY A 116 -7.14 14.00 35.76
C GLY A 116 -5.87 13.15 35.73
N GLU A 117 -5.96 11.86 35.42
CA GLU A 117 -4.81 10.98 35.23
C GLU A 117 -4.20 11.18 33.84
N ILE A 118 -2.87 11.15 33.78
CA ILE A 118 -2.11 11.31 32.54
C ILE A 118 -1.72 9.94 31.99
N PHE A 119 -2.20 9.64 30.78
CA PHE A 119 -1.81 8.47 30.00
C PHE A 119 -0.90 8.90 28.85
N LEU A 120 0.04 8.05 28.47
CA LEU A 120 0.94 8.30 27.34
C LEU A 120 0.53 7.42 26.15
N HIS A 121 0.28 8.06 25.01
CA HIS A 121 0.16 7.37 23.73
C HIS A 121 1.54 7.35 23.05
N PRO A 122 2.20 6.19 22.94
CA PRO A 122 3.50 6.11 22.29
C PRO A 122 3.37 6.25 20.76
N PRO A 123 4.43 6.73 20.08
CA PRO A 123 4.44 6.83 18.62
C PRO A 123 4.37 5.45 17.96
N PHE A 124 3.97 5.45 16.69
CA PHE A 124 4.12 4.29 15.81
C PHE A 124 5.55 4.26 15.24
N SER A 125 6.13 3.07 15.22
CA SER A 125 7.49 2.83 14.75
C SER A 125 7.51 2.03 13.44
N TYR A 126 8.68 2.06 12.80
CA TYR A 126 8.94 1.27 11.61
C TYR A 126 9.44 -0.13 12.00
N ASP A 127 8.98 -1.14 11.28
CA ASP A 127 9.37 -2.54 11.40
C ASP A 127 10.48 -2.86 10.38
N PHE A 128 11.70 -3.03 10.88
CA PHE A 128 12.88 -3.30 10.05
C PHE A 128 13.14 -4.80 9.83
N GLU A 129 12.33 -5.70 10.42
CA GLU A 129 12.60 -7.15 10.36
C GLU A 129 12.15 -7.78 9.03
N ASP A 130 10.98 -7.37 8.53
CA ASP A 130 10.38 -7.89 7.30
C ASP A 130 9.72 -6.75 6.51
N VAL A 131 10.58 -5.82 6.07
CA VAL A 131 10.20 -4.56 5.42
C VAL A 131 9.29 -4.77 4.21
N PHE A 132 9.59 -5.79 3.41
CA PHE A 132 8.88 -6.13 2.17
C PHE A 132 7.73 -7.11 2.36
N GLY A 133 7.49 -7.61 3.58
CA GLY A 133 6.45 -8.62 3.84
C GLY A 133 6.73 -9.98 3.18
N HIS A 134 8.00 -10.31 2.93
CA HIS A 134 8.41 -11.57 2.29
C HIS A 134 8.15 -12.77 3.20
N GLN A 135 8.28 -12.59 4.53
CA GLN A 135 8.01 -13.66 5.49
C GLN A 135 6.55 -13.72 5.87
N LYS A 136 5.95 -12.55 6.14
CA LYS A 136 4.53 -12.42 6.51
C LYS A 136 3.94 -11.22 5.80
N TRP A 137 3.01 -11.47 4.88
CA TRP A 137 2.36 -10.42 4.11
C TRP A 137 1.57 -9.44 5.00
N GLU A 138 1.11 -9.90 6.17
CA GLU A 138 0.44 -9.06 7.18
C GLU A 138 1.31 -7.90 7.68
N ASN A 139 2.62 -7.90 7.45
CA ASN A 139 3.48 -6.76 7.74
C ASN A 139 3.16 -5.53 6.87
N MET A 140 2.48 -5.73 5.74
CA MET A 140 1.95 -4.65 4.88
C MET A 140 0.68 -4.00 5.44
N PHE A 141 0.06 -4.58 6.48
CA PHE A 141 -1.30 -4.25 6.90
C PHE A 141 -1.38 -3.10 7.91
N VAL A 142 -2.37 -2.24 7.73
CA VAL A 142 -2.80 -1.24 8.70
C VAL A 142 -3.40 -1.91 9.93
N SER A 143 -4.15 -3.02 9.81
CA SER A 143 -4.68 -3.74 10.98
C SER A 143 -3.58 -4.26 11.90
N LYS A 144 -2.49 -4.82 11.34
CA LYS A 144 -1.29 -5.22 12.10
C LYS A 144 -0.66 -4.01 12.77
N LEU A 145 -0.43 -2.92 12.03
CA LEU A 145 0.11 -1.66 12.57
C LEU A 145 -0.71 -1.14 13.77
N LEU A 146 -2.05 -1.15 13.69
CA LEU A 146 -2.94 -0.75 14.78
C LEU A 146 -2.87 -1.67 16.01
N GLY A 147 -2.56 -2.95 15.78
CA GLY A 147 -2.37 -3.97 16.81
C GLY A 147 -1.03 -3.89 17.52
N THR A 148 0.05 -3.73 16.75
CA THR A 148 1.43 -3.88 17.25
C THR A 148 2.17 -2.56 17.45
N HIS A 149 1.61 -1.44 16.99
CA HIS A 149 2.28 -0.13 16.90
C HIS A 149 3.50 -0.10 15.95
N THR A 150 3.72 -1.15 15.16
CA THR A 150 4.85 -1.26 14.22
C THR A 150 4.35 -1.55 12.80
N GLY A 151 4.84 -0.81 11.81
CA GLY A 151 4.48 -1.02 10.40
C GLY A 151 5.60 -0.58 9.48
N ASN A 152 5.31 -0.38 8.21
CA ASN A 152 6.31 -0.09 7.19
C ASN A 152 5.90 1.11 6.34
N CYS A 153 6.63 1.34 5.24
CA CYS A 153 6.41 2.43 4.30
C CYS A 153 5.07 2.33 3.57
N HIS A 154 4.36 1.20 3.68
CA HIS A 154 3.03 1.01 3.14
C HIS A 154 1.95 1.31 4.19
N SER A 155 1.97 0.61 5.31
CA SER A 155 0.93 0.71 6.35
C SER A 155 0.91 2.07 7.07
N LEU A 156 2.07 2.70 7.29
CA LEU A 156 2.13 3.99 7.99
C LEU A 156 1.45 5.13 7.20
N PRO A 157 1.78 5.40 5.92
CA PRO A 157 1.05 6.38 5.10
C PRO A 157 -0.43 6.04 4.92
N TYR A 158 -0.77 4.75 4.77
CA TYR A 158 -2.17 4.34 4.62
C TYR A 158 -2.97 4.67 5.88
N LEU A 159 -2.44 4.37 7.07
CA LEU A 159 -3.07 4.76 8.33
C LEU A 159 -3.26 6.27 8.42
N TYR A 160 -2.25 7.06 8.05
CA TYR A 160 -2.36 8.51 8.05
C TYR A 160 -3.45 9.02 7.10
N LYS A 161 -3.52 8.50 5.87
CA LYS A 161 -4.56 8.89 4.91
C LYS A 161 -5.95 8.54 5.43
N ILE A 162 -6.13 7.35 6.01
CA ILE A 162 -7.39 6.93 6.65
C ILE A 162 -7.79 7.93 7.75
N LEU A 163 -6.85 8.29 8.63
CA LEU A 163 -7.13 9.22 9.73
C LEU A 163 -7.38 10.65 9.25
N ALA A 164 -6.71 11.10 8.19
CA ALA A 164 -6.96 12.38 7.54
C ALA A 164 -8.40 12.49 7.04
N GLU A 165 -8.88 11.47 6.30
CA GLU A 165 -10.27 11.39 5.86
C GLU A 165 -11.25 11.40 7.04
N GLU A 166 -10.92 10.67 8.12
CA GLU A 166 -11.75 10.61 9.33
C GLU A 166 -11.89 11.94 10.06
N ILE A 167 -10.87 12.80 10.05
CA ILE A 167 -10.92 14.15 10.63
C ILE A 167 -11.34 15.24 9.62
N GLY A 168 -11.71 14.83 8.40
CA GLY A 168 -12.29 15.71 7.38
C GLY A 168 -11.26 16.58 6.65
N VAL A 169 -10.04 16.08 6.44
CA VAL A 169 -9.03 16.72 5.57
C VAL A 169 -8.50 15.73 4.54
N THR A 170 -8.02 16.26 3.42
CA THR A 170 -7.43 15.44 2.37
C THR A 170 -5.96 15.20 2.65
N ALA A 171 -5.51 13.95 2.53
CA ALA A 171 -4.11 13.59 2.47
C ALA A 171 -3.87 12.80 1.18
N HIS A 172 -2.83 13.16 0.44
CA HIS A 172 -2.47 12.48 -0.79
C HIS A 172 -1.36 11.48 -0.53
N LEU A 173 -1.54 10.23 -0.96
CA LEU A 173 -0.41 9.33 -1.09
C LEU A 173 0.50 9.84 -2.21
N ALA A 174 1.78 9.53 -2.12
CA ALA A 174 2.75 9.74 -3.18
C ALA A 174 3.72 8.56 -3.20
N LEU A 175 4.19 8.23 -4.40
CA LEU A 175 5.05 7.08 -4.62
C LEU A 175 6.47 7.52 -4.96
N ALA A 176 7.44 6.75 -4.48
CA ALA A 176 8.78 6.63 -5.01
C ALA A 176 9.04 5.11 -5.23
N PRO A 177 10.12 4.69 -5.91
CA PRO A 177 10.40 3.27 -6.08
C PRO A 177 10.40 2.53 -4.74
N ASN A 178 9.54 1.51 -4.63
CA ASN A 178 9.31 0.69 -3.43
C ASN A 178 8.93 1.48 -2.15
N HIS A 179 8.42 2.70 -2.29
CA HIS A 179 8.14 3.56 -1.15
C HIS A 179 6.87 4.38 -1.31
N THR A 180 6.08 4.47 -0.25
CA THR A 180 4.88 5.33 -0.19
C THR A 180 5.04 6.33 0.94
N TYR A 181 4.55 7.54 0.73
CA TYR A 181 4.57 8.62 1.72
C TYR A 181 3.38 9.56 1.50
N ILE A 182 3.25 10.61 2.32
CA ILE A 182 2.15 11.58 2.23
C ILE A 182 2.63 12.89 1.60
N LYS A 183 1.83 13.47 0.71
CA LYS A 183 1.97 14.87 0.26
C LYS A 183 0.79 15.69 0.72
N HIS A 184 1.13 16.86 1.24
CA HIS A 184 0.20 17.90 1.64
C HIS A 184 0.49 19.18 0.86
N ARG A 185 -0.50 20.05 0.82
CA ARG A 185 -0.35 21.41 0.30
C ARG A 185 -0.78 22.41 1.36
N SER A 186 0.02 23.45 1.55
CA SER A 186 -0.36 24.61 2.36
C SER A 186 -0.23 25.92 1.56
N GLU A 187 -0.89 27.00 1.99
CA GLU A 187 -0.77 28.31 1.35
C GLU A 187 0.66 28.87 1.45
N ARG A 188 1.27 28.77 2.64
CA ARG A 188 2.63 29.27 2.91
C ARG A 188 3.72 28.47 2.20
N ASP A 189 3.63 27.14 2.25
CA ASP A 189 4.76 26.26 1.91
C ASP A 189 4.57 25.54 0.56
N GLY A 190 3.40 25.68 -0.07
CA GLY A 190 3.09 24.94 -1.29
C GLY A 190 2.97 23.44 -1.02
N TRP A 191 3.40 22.61 -1.98
CA TRP A 191 3.45 21.16 -1.79
C TRP A 191 4.65 20.76 -0.92
N TYR A 192 4.41 19.91 0.07
CA TYR A 192 5.46 19.36 0.92
C TYR A 192 5.22 17.88 1.24
N ASN A 193 6.32 17.17 1.51
CA ASN A 193 6.29 15.74 1.81
C ASN A 193 6.22 15.52 3.33
N THR A 194 5.46 14.51 3.74
CA THR A 194 5.29 14.06 5.11
C THR A 194 5.68 12.59 5.16
N GLU A 195 6.86 12.31 5.73
CA GLU A 195 7.44 10.97 5.79
C GLU A 195 7.22 10.36 7.16
N LEU A 196 6.45 9.28 7.22
CA LEU A 196 6.06 8.64 8.48
C LEU A 196 7.02 7.52 8.89
N THR A 197 7.84 7.04 7.97
CA THR A 197 8.89 6.05 8.23
C THR A 197 9.96 6.64 9.13
N SER A 198 10.55 7.77 8.74
CA SER A 198 11.54 8.51 9.54
C SER A 198 10.92 9.60 10.42
N GLY A 199 9.63 9.89 10.29
CA GLY A 199 8.96 10.93 11.09
C GLY A 199 9.58 12.31 10.86
N ILE A 200 9.70 12.74 9.59
CA ILE A 200 10.17 14.07 9.20
C ILE A 200 9.38 14.60 7.99
N PHE A 201 9.65 15.85 7.61
CA PHE A 201 9.15 16.46 6.37
C PHE A 201 10.31 16.62 5.38
N PRO A 202 10.61 15.63 4.52
CA PRO A 202 11.78 15.70 3.64
C PRO A 202 11.57 16.67 2.47
N ILE A 203 12.64 17.34 2.04
CA ILE A 203 12.64 18.12 0.79
C ILE A 203 12.55 17.21 -0.44
N ASP A 204 11.98 17.70 -1.55
CA ASP A 204 11.86 16.92 -2.79
C ASP A 204 13.20 16.40 -3.31
N ALA A 205 14.26 17.22 -3.24
CA ALA A 205 15.59 16.83 -3.68
C ALA A 205 16.10 15.57 -2.97
N TRP A 206 15.72 15.38 -1.70
CA TRP A 206 16.08 14.18 -0.96
C TRP A 206 15.33 12.97 -1.49
N ILE A 207 13.99 13.00 -1.54
CA ILE A 207 13.19 11.90 -2.10
C ILE A 207 13.66 11.52 -3.51
N MET A 208 14.00 12.52 -4.34
CA MET A 208 14.52 12.27 -5.70
C MET A 208 15.87 11.56 -5.71
N ALA A 209 16.87 12.14 -5.03
CA ALA A 209 18.24 11.65 -5.08
C ALA A 209 18.39 10.31 -4.37
N SER A 210 17.71 10.17 -3.23
CA SER A 210 17.81 9.01 -2.36
C SER A 210 16.92 7.86 -2.85
N GLY A 211 15.73 8.16 -3.38
CA GLY A 211 14.78 7.18 -3.93
C GLY A 211 15.06 6.76 -5.38
N TYR A 212 16.21 7.09 -5.97
CA TYR A 212 16.56 6.77 -7.37
C TYR A 212 15.50 7.21 -8.40
N VAL A 213 14.85 8.35 -8.16
CA VAL A 213 13.74 8.84 -8.99
C VAL A 213 14.27 9.55 -10.23
N HIS A 214 14.07 8.94 -11.40
CA HIS A 214 14.41 9.59 -12.67
C HIS A 214 13.47 10.77 -12.98
N LEU A 215 14.00 11.84 -13.59
CA LEU A 215 13.20 13.03 -13.94
C LEU A 215 12.02 12.69 -14.86
N ASP A 216 12.19 11.73 -15.77
CA ASP A 216 11.11 11.30 -16.66
C ASP A 216 9.97 10.63 -15.88
N ALA A 217 10.27 9.89 -14.80
CA ALA A 217 9.24 9.31 -13.93
C ALA A 217 8.40 10.39 -13.24
N ILE A 218 8.99 11.53 -12.91
CA ILE A 218 8.26 12.67 -12.35
C ILE A 218 7.40 13.33 -13.44
N ARG A 219 7.98 13.61 -14.62
CA ARG A 219 7.28 14.25 -15.75
C ARG A 219 6.09 13.42 -16.23
N ASN A 220 6.23 12.10 -16.25
CA ASN A 220 5.20 11.16 -16.66
C ASN A 220 4.20 10.84 -15.53
N GLY A 221 4.33 11.45 -14.35
CA GLY A 221 3.40 11.25 -13.23
C GLY A 221 3.45 9.86 -12.59
N VAL A 222 4.58 9.16 -12.73
CA VAL A 222 4.82 7.86 -12.09
C VAL A 222 5.12 8.03 -10.60
N TYR A 223 5.97 9.01 -10.27
CA TYR A 223 6.45 9.24 -8.90
C TYR A 223 6.29 10.69 -8.47
N MET A 224 6.28 10.89 -7.15
CA MET A 224 6.23 12.19 -6.45
C MET A 224 5.01 13.07 -6.75
N LYS A 225 4.03 12.55 -7.49
CA LYS A 225 2.71 13.15 -7.67
C LYS A 225 1.89 12.96 -6.40
N ALA A 226 1.08 13.95 -6.05
CA ALA A 226 0.00 13.80 -5.09
C ALA A 226 -1.13 12.99 -5.75
N LEU A 227 -1.31 11.73 -5.33
CA LEU A 227 -2.33 10.85 -5.87
C LEU A 227 -3.73 11.34 -5.49
N ASP A 228 -4.67 11.23 -6.41
CA ASP A 228 -6.09 11.42 -6.08
C ASP A 228 -6.69 10.18 -5.38
N ASP A 229 -7.95 10.29 -4.97
CA ASP A 229 -8.62 9.21 -4.24
C ASP A 229 -8.83 7.96 -5.10
N LYS A 230 -9.06 8.09 -6.42
CA LYS A 230 -9.20 6.93 -7.30
C LYS A 230 -7.86 6.25 -7.54
N GLU A 231 -6.80 7.01 -7.73
CA GLU A 231 -5.43 6.50 -7.80
C GLU A 231 -5.05 5.77 -6.51
N SER A 232 -5.47 6.28 -5.34
CA SER A 232 -5.26 5.61 -4.05
C SER A 232 -6.00 4.26 -3.96
N ILE A 233 -7.25 4.18 -4.44
CA ILE A 233 -8.01 2.92 -4.50
C ILE A 233 -7.40 1.94 -5.52
N ALA A 234 -6.80 2.45 -6.60
CA ALA A 234 -6.09 1.62 -7.57
C ALA A 234 -4.85 0.92 -6.96
N LEU A 235 -4.20 1.52 -5.95
CA LEU A 235 -3.15 0.84 -5.18
C LEU A 235 -3.73 -0.39 -4.45
N CYS A 236 -4.89 -0.25 -3.82
CA CYS A 236 -5.55 -1.36 -3.11
C CYS A 236 -5.92 -2.54 -4.03
N LEU A 237 -6.17 -2.31 -5.32
CA LEU A 237 -6.36 -3.40 -6.29
C LEU A 237 -5.07 -4.19 -6.52
N VAL A 238 -3.92 -3.53 -6.54
CA VAL A 238 -2.62 -4.21 -6.61
C VAL A 238 -2.30 -4.91 -5.29
N ASP A 239 -2.60 -4.30 -4.14
CA ASP A 239 -2.46 -4.96 -2.83
C ASP A 239 -3.31 -6.23 -2.73
N LEU A 240 -4.54 -6.21 -3.27
CA LEU A 240 -5.42 -7.37 -3.37
C LEU A 240 -4.78 -8.48 -4.21
N ALA A 241 -4.18 -8.13 -5.35
CA ALA A 241 -3.54 -9.12 -6.23
C ALA A 241 -2.26 -9.70 -5.61
N LEU A 242 -1.40 -8.86 -5.03
CA LEU A 242 -0.18 -9.30 -4.36
C LEU A 242 -0.48 -10.21 -3.16
N GLY A 243 -1.47 -9.82 -2.33
CA GLY A 243 -1.95 -10.68 -1.25
C GLY A 243 -2.62 -11.96 -1.73
N TYR A 244 -3.15 -12.01 -2.94
CA TYR A 244 -3.69 -13.25 -3.51
C TYR A 244 -2.55 -14.20 -3.93
N GLN A 245 -1.47 -13.66 -4.50
CA GLN A 245 -0.31 -14.43 -4.99
C GLN A 245 0.49 -15.14 -3.88
N THR A 246 0.30 -14.77 -2.62
CA THR A 246 0.95 -15.45 -1.48
C THR A 246 0.38 -16.84 -1.21
N HIS A 247 -0.78 -17.17 -1.79
CA HIS A 247 -1.41 -18.48 -1.64
C HIS A 247 -0.69 -19.53 -2.50
N GLU A 248 -0.70 -20.78 -2.05
CA GLU A 248 -0.07 -21.90 -2.78
C GLU A 248 -0.64 -22.04 -4.20
N PHE A 249 -1.95 -21.83 -4.34
CA PHE A 249 -2.66 -21.84 -5.62
C PHE A 249 -3.43 -20.54 -5.79
N TYR A 250 -3.17 -19.85 -6.90
CA TYR A 250 -3.85 -18.64 -7.28
C TYR A 250 -4.08 -18.58 -8.79
N ASP A 251 -5.11 -17.85 -9.18
CA ASP A 251 -5.48 -17.59 -10.56
C ASP A 251 -4.75 -16.36 -11.13
N LEU A 252 -3.92 -16.58 -12.16
CA LEU A 252 -3.18 -15.53 -12.86
C LEU A 252 -4.11 -14.54 -13.58
N ASP A 253 -5.27 -15.00 -14.07
CA ASP A 253 -6.23 -14.13 -14.74
C ASP A 253 -6.85 -13.15 -13.75
N PHE A 254 -7.10 -13.59 -12.51
CA PHE A 254 -7.55 -12.69 -11.44
C PHE A 254 -6.49 -11.63 -11.09
N VAL A 255 -5.22 -12.04 -10.98
CA VAL A 255 -4.10 -11.11 -10.72
C VAL A 255 -4.03 -10.03 -11.80
N MET A 256 -4.06 -10.42 -13.08
CA MET A 256 -4.05 -9.48 -14.19
C MET A 256 -5.33 -8.62 -14.22
N LYS A 257 -6.49 -9.18 -13.91
CA LYS A 257 -7.77 -8.46 -13.84
C LYS A 257 -7.73 -7.31 -12.83
N CYS A 258 -7.14 -7.53 -11.65
CA CYS A 258 -6.91 -6.47 -10.67
C CYS A 258 -5.96 -5.39 -11.21
N ALA A 259 -4.83 -5.80 -11.80
CA ALA A 259 -3.83 -4.88 -12.33
C ALA A 259 -4.37 -4.02 -13.49
N TYR A 260 -5.07 -4.63 -14.46
CA TYR A 260 -5.70 -3.90 -15.56
C TYR A 260 -6.76 -2.91 -15.05
N LYS A 261 -7.56 -3.31 -14.05
CA LYS A 261 -8.54 -2.40 -13.46
C LYS A 261 -7.87 -1.22 -12.75
N ALA A 262 -6.74 -1.44 -12.07
CA ALA A 262 -5.96 -0.36 -11.48
C ALA A 262 -5.45 0.62 -12.57
N LEU A 263 -4.97 0.11 -13.70
CA LEU A 263 -4.47 0.92 -14.82
C LEU A 263 -5.55 1.74 -15.56
N GLU A 264 -6.84 1.40 -15.44
CA GLU A 264 -7.92 2.26 -15.94
C GLU A 264 -7.97 3.61 -15.22
N TYR A 265 -7.57 3.64 -13.94
CA TYR A 265 -7.68 4.80 -13.06
C TYR A 265 -6.33 5.41 -12.66
N PHE A 266 -5.26 4.62 -12.73
CA PHE A 266 -3.89 5.08 -12.55
C PHE A 266 -3.00 4.55 -13.71
N PRO A 267 -3.07 5.15 -14.91
CA PRO A 267 -2.51 4.56 -16.14
C PRO A 267 -1.00 4.38 -16.18
N ASN A 268 -0.25 5.13 -15.38
CA ASN A 268 1.21 5.07 -15.30
C ASN A 268 1.68 4.40 -14.00
N TYR A 269 0.80 3.63 -13.33
CA TYR A 269 1.16 2.92 -12.12
C TYR A 269 2.07 1.73 -12.42
N ILE A 270 3.35 1.88 -12.11
CA ILE A 270 4.36 0.85 -12.39
C ILE A 270 4.08 -0.44 -11.65
N GLY A 271 3.57 -0.41 -10.42
CA GLY A 271 3.23 -1.62 -9.66
C GLY A 271 2.27 -2.53 -10.42
N ALA A 272 1.20 -1.96 -10.99
CA ALA A 272 0.25 -2.72 -11.81
C ALA A 272 0.87 -3.21 -13.14
N MET A 273 1.70 -2.40 -13.80
CA MET A 273 2.37 -2.82 -15.04
C MET A 273 3.35 -3.97 -14.80
N MET A 274 4.17 -3.89 -13.74
CA MET A 274 5.10 -4.95 -13.34
C MET A 274 4.36 -6.23 -13.00
N LEU A 275 3.28 -6.13 -12.23
CA LEU A 275 2.43 -7.26 -11.88
C LEU A 275 1.87 -7.99 -13.11
N ILE A 276 1.48 -7.26 -14.16
CA ILE A 276 1.07 -7.86 -15.45
C ILE A 276 2.24 -8.59 -16.11
N THR A 277 3.42 -7.98 -16.17
CA THR A 277 4.60 -8.61 -16.80
C THR A 277 5.04 -9.88 -16.08
N GLU A 278 4.99 -9.89 -14.74
CA GLU A 278 5.30 -11.05 -13.91
C GLU A 278 4.26 -12.16 -14.09
N ALA A 279 2.97 -11.81 -14.10
CA ALA A 279 1.90 -12.78 -14.35
C ALA A 279 2.04 -13.42 -15.74
N LYS A 280 2.29 -12.64 -16.79
CA LYS A 280 2.55 -13.15 -18.15
C LYS A 280 3.81 -14.03 -18.20
N GLY A 281 4.87 -13.65 -17.50
CA GLY A 281 6.05 -14.49 -17.33
C GLY A 281 5.72 -15.85 -16.71
N LYS A 282 4.88 -15.87 -15.66
CA LYS A 282 4.41 -17.09 -15.03
C LYS A 282 3.52 -17.94 -15.95
N MET A 283 2.70 -17.31 -16.80
CA MET A 283 1.94 -18.04 -17.82
C MET A 283 2.86 -18.78 -18.79
N ILE A 284 3.93 -18.12 -19.26
CA ILE A 284 4.94 -18.74 -20.12
C ILE A 284 5.58 -19.95 -19.42
N GLU A 285 5.97 -19.81 -18.15
CA GLU A 285 6.52 -20.91 -17.35
C GLU A 285 5.55 -22.09 -17.27
N ASN A 286 4.28 -21.84 -16.93
CA ASN A 286 3.26 -22.88 -16.80
C ASN A 286 3.04 -23.63 -18.13
N ILE A 287 3.00 -22.90 -19.25
CA ILE A 287 2.87 -23.50 -20.58
C ILE A 287 4.08 -24.38 -20.90
N LEU A 288 5.30 -23.90 -20.68
CA LEU A 288 6.52 -24.65 -20.98
C LEU A 288 6.66 -25.88 -20.07
N TYR A 289 6.34 -25.73 -18.79
CA TYR A 289 6.33 -26.82 -17.83
C TYR A 289 5.39 -27.95 -18.26
N SER A 290 4.19 -27.63 -18.75
CA SER A 290 3.24 -28.63 -19.28
C SER A 290 3.78 -29.44 -20.47
N LYS A 291 4.82 -28.92 -21.14
CA LYS A 291 5.51 -29.55 -22.28
C LYS A 291 6.87 -30.17 -21.88
N GLY A 292 7.23 -30.17 -20.60
CA GLY A 292 8.53 -30.62 -20.12
C GLY A 292 9.69 -29.77 -20.64
N LYS A 293 9.50 -28.44 -20.69
CA LYS A 293 10.46 -27.44 -21.18
C LYS A 293 10.70 -26.36 -20.12
N ASP A 294 11.78 -25.61 -20.29
CA ASP A 294 12.10 -24.45 -19.45
C ASP A 294 12.04 -23.13 -20.23
N PHE A 295 12.17 -22.01 -19.52
CA PHE A 295 12.02 -20.65 -20.06
C PHE A 295 12.98 -20.32 -21.21
N SER A 296 14.15 -20.99 -21.31
CA SER A 296 15.09 -20.78 -22.43
C SER A 296 14.46 -21.12 -23.79
N GLN A 297 13.39 -21.93 -23.77
CA GLN A 297 12.67 -22.38 -24.94
C GLN A 297 11.42 -21.55 -25.26
N ALA A 298 11.17 -20.45 -24.53
CA ALA A 298 9.99 -19.59 -24.70
C ALA A 298 9.79 -19.08 -26.15
N ARG A 299 10.86 -18.96 -26.94
CA ARG A 299 10.78 -18.53 -28.35
C ARG A 299 10.40 -19.64 -29.33
N GLN A 300 10.41 -20.90 -28.90
CA GLN A 300 10.23 -22.06 -29.77
C GLN A 300 8.75 -22.40 -30.04
N TYR A 301 7.83 -21.94 -29.19
CA TYR A 301 6.39 -22.19 -29.33
C TYR A 301 5.66 -20.87 -29.62
N SER A 302 4.67 -20.90 -30.52
CA SER A 302 3.95 -19.68 -30.95
C SER A 302 3.27 -18.98 -29.78
N GLU A 303 2.54 -19.73 -28.95
CA GLU A 303 1.81 -19.22 -27.78
C GLU A 303 2.71 -18.51 -26.76
N THR A 304 3.87 -19.08 -26.44
CA THR A 304 4.81 -18.45 -25.48
C THR A 304 5.59 -17.30 -26.11
N ARG A 305 5.85 -17.37 -27.42
CA ARG A 305 6.54 -16.31 -28.16
C ARG A 305 5.68 -15.04 -28.27
N GLU A 306 4.37 -15.19 -28.46
CA GLU A 306 3.43 -14.06 -28.48
C GLU A 306 3.39 -13.36 -27.12
N ILE A 307 3.21 -14.12 -26.03
CA ILE A 307 3.21 -13.56 -24.67
C ILE A 307 4.57 -12.91 -24.34
N LEU A 308 5.69 -13.52 -24.74
CA LEU A 308 7.02 -12.96 -24.51
C LEU A 308 7.22 -11.62 -25.22
N GLU A 309 6.67 -11.48 -26.43
CA GLU A 309 6.73 -10.21 -27.16
C GLU A 309 5.90 -9.13 -26.46
N GLU A 310 4.72 -9.47 -25.94
CA GLU A 310 3.94 -8.52 -25.13
C GLU A 310 4.70 -8.07 -23.89
N VAL A 311 5.29 -9.01 -23.13
CA VAL A 311 6.11 -8.69 -21.94
C VAL A 311 7.25 -7.74 -22.33
N ARG A 312 7.89 -7.97 -23.48
CA ARG A 312 8.96 -7.10 -23.98
C ARG A 312 8.47 -5.68 -24.25
N GLN A 313 7.29 -5.52 -24.86
CA GLN A 313 6.69 -4.21 -25.13
C GLN A 313 6.30 -3.50 -23.83
N ASP A 314 5.72 -4.23 -22.89
CA ASP A 314 5.34 -3.71 -21.56
C ASP A 314 6.59 -3.20 -20.81
N LEU A 315 7.70 -3.95 -20.83
CA LEU A 315 8.97 -3.53 -20.21
C LEU A 315 9.60 -2.31 -20.89
N ILE A 316 9.49 -2.18 -22.22
CA ILE A 316 9.95 -0.97 -22.94
C ILE A 316 9.14 0.24 -22.46
N LYS A 317 7.81 0.13 -22.41
CA LYS A 317 6.92 1.20 -21.93
C LYS A 317 7.27 1.60 -20.50
N ILE A 318 7.47 0.63 -19.60
CA ILE A 318 7.89 0.87 -18.21
C ILE A 318 9.21 1.65 -18.16
N HIS A 319 10.19 1.27 -18.98
CA HIS A 319 11.48 1.96 -19.06
C HIS A 319 11.35 3.40 -19.61
N GLU A 320 10.54 3.61 -20.65
CA GLU A 320 10.24 4.93 -21.24
C GLU A 320 9.50 5.86 -20.27
N LEU A 321 8.65 5.30 -19.40
CA LEU A 321 8.02 6.04 -18.31
C LEU A 321 9.03 6.55 -17.27
N GLY A 322 10.28 6.08 -17.31
CA GLY A 322 11.36 6.51 -16.42
C GLY A 322 11.56 5.60 -15.21
N TYR A 323 10.85 4.47 -15.12
CA TYR A 323 11.07 3.49 -14.06
C TYR A 323 12.45 2.85 -14.20
N ARG A 324 13.13 2.69 -13.07
CA ARG A 324 14.34 1.90 -12.92
C ARG A 324 14.15 1.01 -11.71
N GLN A 325 14.49 -0.27 -11.85
CA GLN A 325 14.44 -1.20 -10.73
C GLN A 325 15.48 -0.79 -9.69
N MET A 326 15.05 -0.61 -8.45
CA MET A 326 15.94 -0.42 -7.31
C MET A 326 16.19 -1.79 -6.69
N PRO A 327 17.45 -2.28 -6.64
CA PRO A 327 17.80 -3.47 -5.88
C PRO A 327 17.40 -3.33 -4.41
N GLU A 328 16.96 -4.42 -3.78
CA GLU A 328 16.52 -4.40 -2.38
C GLU A 328 17.61 -3.91 -1.42
N GLU A 329 18.87 -4.30 -1.63
CA GLU A 329 20.00 -3.84 -0.81
C GLU A 329 20.13 -2.30 -0.86
N MET A 330 20.01 -1.72 -2.06
CA MET A 330 20.03 -0.26 -2.23
C MET A 330 18.82 0.41 -1.57
N TYR A 331 17.67 -0.25 -1.56
CA TYR A 331 16.50 0.23 -0.83
C TYR A 331 16.72 0.20 0.69
N LEU A 332 17.31 -0.86 1.22
CA LEU A 332 17.60 -0.97 2.65
C LEU A 332 18.64 0.09 3.09
N ASP A 333 19.70 0.29 2.31
CA ASP A 333 20.68 1.35 2.54
C ASP A 333 20.02 2.74 2.51
N TRP A 334 19.15 2.95 1.53
CA TRP A 334 18.35 4.16 1.44
C TRP A 334 17.48 4.37 2.68
N LEU A 335 16.76 3.34 3.12
CA LEU A 335 15.88 3.36 4.28
C LEU A 335 16.65 3.68 5.58
N VAL A 336 17.82 3.06 5.75
CA VAL A 336 18.75 3.34 6.85
C VAL A 336 19.20 4.81 6.82
N SER A 337 19.57 5.33 5.63
CA SER A 337 19.95 6.74 5.48
C SER A 337 18.80 7.70 5.82
N LEU A 338 17.56 7.35 5.44
CA LEU A 338 16.36 8.13 5.73
C LEU A 338 16.08 8.18 7.24
N TYR A 339 16.44 7.14 7.98
CA TYR A 339 16.30 7.07 9.44
C TYR A 339 17.45 7.77 10.19
N HIS A 340 18.69 7.66 9.73
CA HIS A 340 19.86 8.20 10.44
C HIS A 340 20.28 9.62 10.02
N GLU A 341 20.03 10.04 8.78
CA GLU A 341 20.42 11.37 8.25
C GLU A 341 19.28 12.40 8.30
N ARG A 342 18.34 12.25 9.23
CA ARG A 342 17.11 13.07 9.33
C ARG A 342 17.36 14.58 9.25
N ASP A 343 18.32 15.08 10.04
CA ASP A 343 18.61 16.52 10.15
C ASP A 343 19.12 17.16 8.86
N LYS A 344 19.76 16.36 8.00
CA LYS A 344 20.40 16.84 6.77
C LYS A 344 19.37 17.18 5.69
N TYR A 345 18.21 16.52 5.71
CA TYR A 345 17.23 16.58 4.62
C TYR A 345 15.83 16.99 5.06
N GLN A 346 15.63 17.24 6.36
CA GLN A 346 14.41 17.81 6.87
C GLN A 346 14.18 19.23 6.34
N ASN A 347 12.98 19.47 5.84
CA ASN A 347 12.48 20.80 5.55
C ASN A 347 12.14 21.53 6.86
N LYS A 348 13.11 22.28 7.38
CA LYS A 348 12.99 23.06 8.62
C LYS A 348 11.99 24.22 8.55
N LYS A 349 11.41 24.49 7.38
CA LYS A 349 10.34 25.50 7.23
C LYS A 349 8.96 24.97 7.60
N ILE A 350 8.79 23.64 7.56
CA ILE A 350 7.52 23.01 7.92
C ILE A 350 7.44 22.93 9.44
N ASN A 351 6.66 23.82 10.03
CA ASN A 351 6.39 23.82 11.45
C ASN A 351 5.34 22.76 11.79
N THR A 352 5.56 22.04 12.89
CA THR A 352 4.52 21.28 13.60
C THR A 352 4.13 22.04 14.86
N PHE A 353 3.25 21.47 15.69
CA PHE A 353 2.98 22.05 17.00
C PHE A 353 4.29 22.20 17.78
N ASN A 354 4.48 23.35 18.42
CA ASN A 354 5.61 23.51 19.33
C ASN A 354 5.44 22.45 20.43
N THR A 355 6.38 21.50 20.51
CA THR A 355 6.51 20.64 21.68
C THR A 355 6.94 21.55 22.82
N THR A 356 5.99 21.99 23.64
CA THR A 356 6.33 22.54 24.95
C THR A 356 6.95 21.41 25.75
N ASP A 357 8.24 21.54 26.03
CA ASP A 357 9.00 20.70 26.95
C ASP A 357 8.25 20.44 28.28
#